data_AF-A0A0Q9WJ31-F1
#
_entry.id   AF-A0A0Q9WJ31-F1
#
_cell.length_a   1.000
_cell.length_b   1.000
_cell.length_c   1.000
_cell.angle_alpha   90.00
_cell.angle_beta   90.00
_cell.angle_gamma   90.00
#
_symmetry.space_group_name_H-M   'P 1'
#
loop_
_entity.id
_entity.type
_entity.pdbx_description
1 polymer ?
#
loop_
_entity_poly.entity_id
_entity_poly.type
_entity_poly.pdbx_seq_one_letter_code
_entity_poly.pdbx_strand_id
1 'polypeptide(L)'
;MAMQKAKRTVESEYAVVGTWEDTNITLTVLEHYIPRYFRNAKVAYYLGEERLSRVNRNNVTRIVSDETRQLLRKNLTNEIEFYEFCKQRLYLQYAALGNGKRFGEDDYLLMPELRGEDSKDDYEY
;
A
#
# COMPACT_ATOMS: atom_id res chain seq x y z
N MET A 1 1.09 -6.05 -24.44
CA MET A 1 0.21 -7.22 -24.16
C MET A 1 0.32 -7.72 -22.72
N ALA A 2 1.53 -7.93 -22.17
CA ALA A 2 1.69 -8.45 -20.80
C ALA A 2 1.06 -7.54 -19.72
N MET A 3 1.31 -6.23 -19.78
CA MET A 3 0.77 -5.25 -18.82
C MET A 3 -0.76 -5.28 -18.72
N GLN A 4 -1.43 -5.16 -19.87
CA GLN A 4 -2.90 -5.15 -19.92
C GLN A 4 -3.50 -6.49 -19.46
N LYS A 5 -2.84 -7.61 -19.78
CA LYS A 5 -3.26 -8.92 -19.28
C LYS A 5 -3.16 -8.99 -17.76
N ALA A 6 -2.05 -8.51 -17.18
CA ALA A 6 -1.86 -8.48 -15.74
C ALA A 6 -2.92 -7.62 -15.04
N LYS A 7 -3.17 -6.39 -15.54
CA LYS A 7 -4.20 -5.49 -15.01
C LYS A 7 -5.59 -6.14 -15.04
N ARG A 8 -5.96 -6.75 -16.18
CA ARG A 8 -7.24 -7.44 -16.33
C ARG A 8 -7.38 -8.62 -15.36
N THR A 9 -6.33 -9.42 -15.18
CA THR A 9 -6.35 -10.53 -14.23
C THR A 9 -6.52 -10.05 -12.80
N VAL A 10 -5.84 -8.96 -12.40
CA VAL A 10 -6.05 -8.34 -11.07
C VAL A 10 -7.50 -7.91 -10.88
N GLU A 11 -8.15 -7.37 -11.91
CA GLU A 11 -9.54 -6.94 -11.81
C GLU A 11 -10.53 -8.10 -11.77
N SER A 12 -10.33 -9.14 -12.58
CA SER A 12 -11.30 -10.23 -12.74
C SER A 12 -11.13 -11.38 -11.75
N GLU A 13 -9.88 -11.74 -11.41
CA GLU A 13 -9.59 -12.96 -10.65
C GLU A 13 -9.28 -12.71 -9.18
N TYR A 14 -8.87 -11.49 -8.80
CA TYR A 14 -8.48 -11.17 -7.44
C TYR A 14 -9.52 -10.30 -6.75
N ALA A 15 -10.12 -10.79 -5.67
CA ALA A 15 -11.07 -10.01 -4.87
C ALA A 15 -10.41 -8.73 -4.30
N VAL A 16 -9.23 -8.87 -3.70
CA VAL A 16 -8.45 -7.77 -3.12
C VAL A 16 -6.98 -7.98 -3.43
N VAL A 17 -6.27 -6.91 -3.79
CA VAL A 17 -4.81 -6.89 -3.91
C VAL A 17 -4.31 -5.76 -3.01
N GLY A 18 -3.55 -6.14 -1.99
CA GLY A 18 -3.04 -5.22 -0.96
C GLY A 18 -1.62 -4.72 -1.24
N THR A 19 -1.22 -3.72 -0.47
CA THR A 19 0.16 -3.19 -0.43
C THR A 19 0.73 -3.36 0.99
N TRP A 20 2.05 -3.50 1.09
CA TRP A 20 2.73 -3.62 2.40
C TRP A 20 2.84 -2.25 3.08
N GLU A 21 2.98 -1.19 2.29
CA GLU A 21 3.10 0.19 2.76
C GLU A 21 1.80 0.63 3.47
N ASP A 22 0.65 0.23 2.95
CA ASP A 22 -0.67 0.60 3.47
C ASP A 22 -1.37 -0.61 4.12
N THR A 23 -0.68 -1.26 5.06
CA THR A 23 -1.18 -2.48 5.73
C THR A 23 -2.54 -2.28 6.40
N ASN A 24 -2.78 -1.12 7.01
CA ASN A 24 -4.06 -0.79 7.65
C ASN A 24 -5.25 -0.82 6.66
N ILE A 25 -5.05 -0.21 5.49
CA ILE A 25 -6.05 -0.15 4.41
C ILE A 25 -6.26 -1.55 3.85
N THR A 26 -5.18 -2.25 3.53
CA THR A 26 -5.21 -3.63 3.03
C THR A 26 -6.01 -4.55 3.95
N LEU A 27 -5.71 -4.54 5.25
CA LEU A 27 -6.42 -5.36 6.22
C LEU A 27 -7.90 -4.97 6.25
N THR A 28 -8.22 -3.67 6.35
CA THR A 28 -9.60 -3.19 6.37
C THR A 28 -10.41 -3.65 5.15
N VAL A 29 -9.84 -3.54 3.95
CA VAL A 29 -10.49 -4.01 2.71
C VAL A 29 -10.69 -5.52 2.74
N LEU A 30 -9.70 -6.29 3.19
CA LEU A 30 -9.82 -7.75 3.34
C LEU A 30 -10.91 -8.16 4.34
N GLU A 31 -11.03 -7.47 5.48
CA GLU A 31 -12.07 -7.79 6.48
C GLU A 31 -13.48 -7.63 5.90
N HIS A 32 -13.70 -6.62 5.05
CA HIS A 32 -15.01 -6.32 4.48
C HIS A 32 -15.35 -7.20 3.28
N TYR A 33 -14.40 -7.44 2.38
CA TYR A 33 -14.65 -8.24 1.18
C TYR A 33 -14.67 -9.75 1.46
N ILE A 34 -13.91 -10.23 2.45
CA ILE A 34 -13.81 -11.66 2.78
C ILE A 34 -13.94 -11.89 4.30
N PRO A 35 -15.08 -11.52 4.91
CA PRO A 35 -15.25 -11.53 6.37
C PRO A 35 -15.19 -12.93 6.98
N ARG A 36 -15.50 -13.99 6.21
CA ARG A 36 -15.45 -15.37 6.71
C ARG A 36 -14.05 -15.76 7.21
N TYR A 37 -13.00 -15.21 6.60
CA TYR A 37 -11.62 -15.53 6.93
C TYR A 37 -10.88 -14.38 7.62
N PHE A 38 -11.20 -13.14 7.26
CA PHE A 38 -10.45 -11.96 7.70
C PHE A 38 -11.17 -11.13 8.76
N ARG A 39 -12.22 -11.64 9.39
CA ARG A 39 -12.88 -10.93 10.50
C ARG A 39 -11.89 -10.67 11.63
N ASN A 40 -11.78 -9.40 12.04
CA ASN A 40 -10.86 -8.93 13.07
C ASN A 40 -9.37 -9.15 12.76
N ALA A 41 -9.00 -9.35 11.49
CA ALA A 41 -7.61 -9.46 11.05
C ALA A 41 -6.79 -8.21 11.41
N LYS A 42 -7.36 -7.00 11.29
CA LYS A 42 -6.72 -5.75 11.68
C LYS A 42 -6.37 -5.73 13.17
N VAL A 43 -7.31 -6.14 14.02
CA VAL A 43 -7.09 -6.23 15.47
C VAL A 43 -6.02 -7.27 15.79
N ALA A 44 -6.09 -8.45 15.17
CA ALA A 44 -5.12 -9.52 15.38
C ALA A 44 -3.70 -9.12 14.93
N TYR A 45 -3.59 -8.34 13.86
CA TYR A 45 -2.31 -7.82 13.37
C TYR A 45 -1.64 -6.91 14.39
N TYR A 46 -2.35 -5.88 14.88
CA TYR A 46 -1.78 -4.93 15.83
C TYR A 46 -1.55 -5.54 17.22
N LEU A 47 -2.40 -6.49 17.66
CA LEU A 47 -2.14 -7.23 18.90
C LEU A 47 -0.88 -8.10 18.81
N GLY A 48 -0.57 -8.61 17.61
CA GLY A 48 0.59 -9.45 17.33
C GLY A 48 1.81 -8.69 16.82
N GLU A 49 1.77 -7.36 16.73
CA GLU A 49 2.76 -6.56 16.00
C GLU A 49 4.18 -6.74 16.54
N GLU A 50 4.36 -6.80 17.87
CA GLU A 50 5.68 -7.05 18.46
C GLU A 50 6.29 -8.40 18.03
N ARG A 51 5.46 -9.43 17.88
CA ARG A 51 5.90 -10.75 17.43
C ARG A 51 6.11 -10.76 15.92
N LEU A 52 5.19 -10.20 15.15
CA LEU A 52 5.21 -10.19 13.69
C LEU A 52 6.33 -9.29 13.14
N SER A 53 6.62 -8.17 13.80
CA SER A 53 7.70 -7.25 13.43
C SER A 53 9.09 -7.87 13.52
N ARG A 54 9.25 -9.00 14.23
CA ARG A 54 10.50 -9.77 14.31
C ARG A 54 10.69 -10.75 13.13
N VAL A 55 9.66 -10.98 12.33
CA VAL A 55 9.69 -11.86 11.16
C VAL A 55 10.11 -11.05 9.92
N ASN A 56 10.85 -11.66 9.00
CA ASN A 56 11.28 -11.05 7.73
C ASN A 56 12.05 -9.72 7.86
N ARG A 57 12.79 -9.52 8.97
CA ARG A 57 13.68 -8.36 9.10
C ARG A 57 14.83 -8.47 8.12
N ASN A 58 14.97 -7.48 7.25
CA ASN A 58 16.20 -7.29 6.51
C ASN A 58 17.20 -6.58 7.43
N ASN A 59 18.24 -7.31 7.88
CA ASN A 59 19.21 -6.80 8.84
C ASN A 59 20.17 -5.75 8.24
N VAL A 60 20.20 -5.63 6.90
CA VAL A 60 21.04 -4.68 6.18
C VAL A 60 20.24 -4.07 5.04
N THR A 61 19.62 -2.92 5.30
CA THR A 61 19.07 -2.08 4.23
C THR A 61 20.15 -1.09 3.82
N ARG A 62 20.79 -1.32 2.67
CA ARG A 62 21.67 -0.29 2.09
C ARG A 62 20.81 0.82 1.52
N ILE A 63 21.04 2.05 1.97
CA ILE A 63 20.41 3.23 1.39
C ILE A 63 20.93 3.34 -0.05
N VAL A 64 20.02 3.24 -1.00
CA VAL A 64 20.32 3.33 -2.44
C VAL A 64 20.50 4.81 -2.80
N SER A 65 21.55 5.15 -3.56
CA SER A 65 21.76 6.52 -4.01
C SER A 65 20.61 7.00 -4.91
N ASP A 66 20.33 8.31 -4.89
CA ASP A 66 19.23 8.86 -5.68
C ASP A 66 19.45 8.70 -7.19
N GLU A 67 20.69 8.73 -7.66
CA GLU A 67 21.05 8.43 -9.06
C GLU A 67 20.65 7.00 -9.43
N THR A 68 20.97 6.02 -8.58
CA THR A 68 20.59 4.62 -8.78
C THR A 68 19.07 4.46 -8.77
N ARG A 69 18.37 5.17 -7.88
CA ARG A 69 16.90 5.18 -7.81
C ARG A 69 16.28 5.75 -9.09
N GLN A 70 16.85 6.82 -9.64
CA GLN A 70 16.38 7.40 -10.92
C GLN A 70 16.61 6.44 -12.09
N LEU A 71 17.77 5.75 -12.13
CA LEU A 71 18.05 4.74 -13.14
C LEU A 71 17.05 3.58 -13.06
N LEU A 72 16.78 3.07 -11.85
CA LEU A 72 15.79 2.02 -11.62
C LEU A 72 14.38 2.46 -12.04
N ARG A 73 13.99 3.70 -11.74
CA ARG A 73 12.68 4.24 -12.18
C ARG A 73 12.53 4.28 -13.70
N LYS A 74 13.62 4.55 -14.45
CA LYS A 74 13.62 4.52 -15.92
C LYS A 74 13.53 3.10 -16.49
N ASN A 75 14.09 2.12 -15.78
CA ASN A 75 14.14 0.73 -16.24
C ASN A 75 12.91 -0.10 -15.82
N LEU A 76 12.27 0.24 -14.70
CA LEU A 76 11.14 -0.48 -14.10
C LEU A 76 9.80 0.23 -14.33
N THR A 77 9.65 0.91 -15.46
CA THR A 77 8.47 1.73 -15.76
C THR A 77 7.19 0.91 -15.74
N ASN A 78 7.23 -0.32 -16.28
CA ASN A 78 6.09 -1.23 -16.28
C ASN A 78 5.73 -1.67 -14.86
N GLU A 79 6.71 -2.09 -14.07
CA GLU A 79 6.52 -2.58 -12.70
C GLU A 79 5.94 -1.47 -11.81
N ILE A 80 6.44 -0.25 -11.95
CA ILE A 80 5.93 0.93 -11.25
C ILE A 80 4.49 1.21 -11.70
N GLU A 81 4.21 1.22 -13.00
CA GLU A 81 2.84 1.43 -13.51
C GLU A 81 1.86 0.37 -12.98
N PHE A 82 2.28 -0.88 -12.90
CA PHE A 82 1.45 -1.96 -12.38
C PHE A 82 1.23 -1.86 -10.87
N TYR A 83 2.27 -1.47 -10.12
CA TYR A 83 2.16 -1.19 -8.68
C TYR A 83 1.17 -0.06 -8.42
N GLU A 84 1.30 1.07 -9.11
CA GLU A 84 0.40 2.21 -8.96
C GLU A 84 -1.04 1.85 -9.32
N PHE A 85 -1.24 1.03 -10.36
CA PHE A 85 -2.57 0.51 -10.71
C PHE A 85 -3.19 -0.32 -9.57
N CYS A 86 -2.42 -1.23 -8.96
CA CYS A 86 -2.91 -2.04 -7.85
C CYS A 86 -3.21 -1.18 -6.61
N LYS A 87 -2.36 -0.20 -6.33
CA LYS A 87 -2.52 0.76 -5.25
C LYS A 87 -3.77 1.62 -5.44
N GLN A 88 -3.97 2.19 -6.63
CA GLN A 88 -5.17 2.96 -6.95
C GLN A 88 -6.44 2.12 -6.77
N ARG A 89 -6.44 0.88 -7.26
CA ARG A 89 -7.56 -0.05 -7.09
C ARG A 89 -7.86 -0.30 -5.61
N LEU A 90 -6.84 -0.53 -4.78
CA LEU A 90 -7.01 -0.73 -3.34
C LEU A 90 -7.67 0.48 -2.67
N TYR A 91 -7.22 1.70 -2.98
CA TYR A 91 -7.84 2.92 -2.43
C TYR A 91 -9.28 3.11 -2.90
N LEU A 92 -9.60 2.79 -4.16
CA LEU A 92 -10.98 2.82 -4.63
C LEU A 92 -11.86 1.81 -3.88
N GLN A 93 -11.35 0.60 -3.63
CA GLN A 93 -12.03 -0.40 -2.81
C GLN A 93 -12.26 0.09 -1.38
N TYR A 94 -11.26 0.74 -0.78
CA TYR A 94 -11.36 1.32 0.55
C TYR A 94 -12.36 2.48 0.61
N ALA A 95 -12.31 3.41 -0.35
CA ALA A 95 -13.24 4.53 -0.45
C ALA A 95 -14.69 4.06 -0.63
N ALA A 96 -14.91 2.97 -1.40
CA ALA A 96 -16.23 2.37 -1.54
C ALA A 96 -16.81 1.84 -0.22
N LEU A 97 -15.96 1.44 0.74
CA LEU A 97 -16.38 1.06 2.10
C LEU A 97 -16.76 2.30 2.94
N GLY A 98 -16.04 3.41 2.74
CA GLY A 98 -16.25 4.70 3.43
C GLY A 98 -17.48 5.48 2.98
N ASN A 99 -18.00 5.28 1.77
CA ASN A 99 -19.22 5.98 1.32
C ASN A 99 -20.50 5.61 2.11
N GLY A 100 -20.44 4.71 3.09
CA GLY A 100 -21.48 4.47 4.11
C GLY A 100 -21.22 5.08 5.50
N LYS A 101 -19.99 5.56 5.80
CA LYS A 101 -19.60 6.24 7.04
C LYS A 101 -18.53 7.29 6.72
N ARG A 102 -18.89 8.57 6.92
CA ARG A 102 -18.07 9.75 6.57
C ARG A 102 -16.57 9.52 6.82
N PHE A 103 -15.77 9.87 5.80
CA PHE A 103 -14.32 10.08 5.86
C PHE A 103 -13.90 10.53 7.25
N GLY A 104 -13.05 9.75 7.90
CA GLY A 104 -12.51 10.10 9.21
C GLY A 104 -11.55 11.27 9.05
N GLU A 105 -11.33 12.02 10.13
CA GLU A 105 -10.42 13.16 10.18
C GLU A 105 -8.94 12.78 9.96
N ASP A 106 -8.64 11.56 9.51
CA ASP A 106 -7.28 11.04 9.28
C ASP A 106 -6.95 10.95 7.77
N ASP A 107 -7.94 11.17 6.90
CA ASP A 107 -7.84 10.89 5.45
C ASP A 107 -7.16 12.02 4.64
N TYR A 108 -6.82 13.17 5.24
CA TYR A 108 -6.07 14.25 4.55
C TYR A 108 -4.64 13.84 4.18
N LEU A 109 -4.14 12.73 4.73
CA LEU A 109 -2.84 12.13 4.42
C LEU A 109 -2.83 11.31 3.11
N LEU A 110 -3.99 11.11 2.46
CA LEU A 110 -4.16 10.18 1.33
C LEU A 110 -4.23 10.85 -0.04
N MET A 111 -4.01 12.16 -0.14
CA MET A 111 -3.84 12.85 -1.43
C MET A 111 -2.35 13.15 -1.69
N PRO A 112 -1.70 12.47 -2.66
CA PRO A 112 -0.33 12.78 -3.05
C PRO A 112 -0.15 14.20 -3.61
N GLU A 113 -1.23 14.79 -4.13
CA GLU A 113 -1.22 16.07 -4.86
C GLU A 113 -1.12 17.32 -3.96
N LEU A 114 -1.09 17.16 -2.63
CA LEU A 114 -0.86 18.26 -1.67
C LEU A 114 0.50 18.20 -0.98
N ARG A 115 1.42 17.32 -1.41
CA ARG A 115 2.82 17.38 -0.95
C ARG A 115 3.56 18.53 -1.65
N GLY A 116 3.09 19.74 -1.37
CA GLY A 116 3.88 20.96 -1.53
C GLY A 116 5.14 20.84 -0.68
N GLU A 117 6.20 21.44 -1.19
CA GLU A 117 7.47 21.65 -0.52
C GLU A 117 7.28 22.05 0.95
N ASP A 118 8.02 21.38 1.84
CA ASP A 118 8.42 21.77 3.20
C ASP A 118 8.19 20.66 4.23
N SER A 119 9.25 19.87 4.46
CA SER A 119 9.75 19.53 5.80
C SER A 119 11.12 18.88 5.61
N LYS A 120 12.10 19.77 5.68
CA LYS A 120 13.53 19.54 5.81
C LYS A 120 13.88 18.61 6.98
N ASP A 121 15.04 17.97 6.81
CA ASP A 121 16.08 17.71 7.80
C ASP A 121 15.65 17.13 9.17
N ASP A 122 16.08 15.90 9.47
CA ASP A 122 16.80 15.56 10.71
C ASP A 122 17.03 14.03 10.79
N TYR A 123 18.19 13.60 10.27
CA TYR A 123 18.87 12.40 10.75
C TYR A 123 20.31 12.82 11.08
N GLU A 124 20.49 13.36 12.28
CA GLU A 124 21.80 13.58 12.90
C GLU A 124 22.31 12.23 13.47
N TYR A 125 23.63 12.04 13.39
CA TYR A 125 24.37 10.77 13.58
C TYR A 125 24.23 10.08 14.94
#